data_AF-A0A3C1QUA3-F1
#
_entry.id   AF-A0A3C1QUA3-F1
#
_cell.length_a   1.000
_cell.length_b   1.000
_cell.length_c   1.000
_cell.angle_alpha   90.00
_cell.angle_beta   90.00
_cell.angle_gamma   90.00
#
_symmetry.space_group_name_H-M   'P 1'
#
loop_
_entity.id
_entity.type
_entity.pdbx_description
1 polymer ?
#
loop_
_entity_poly.entity_id
_entity_poly.type
_entity_poly.pdbx_seq_one_letter_code
_entity_poly.pdbx_strand_id
1 'polypeptide(L)'
;RALESTRGALETCYGAAARAAGRDQASGTTATVVYDPDGKVSSVNVAPLPLPGLAECVNQSLWRTRLRERPDTGSVDATFRIVFTPR
;
A
#
# COMPACT_ATOMS: atom_id res chain seq x y z
N ARG A 1 -0.84 -13.88 0.40
CA ARG A 1 -0.28 -12.80 -0.45
C ARG A 1 0.21 -11.68 0.45
N ALA A 2 1.39 -11.07 0.21
CA ALA A 2 1.99 -10.07 1.12
C ALA A 2 1.04 -8.91 1.49
N LEU A 3 0.22 -8.45 0.53
CA LEU A 3 -0.76 -7.38 0.73
C LEU A 3 -2.01 -7.77 1.53
N GLU A 4 -2.34 -9.06 1.65
CA GLU A 4 -3.50 -9.47 2.47
C GLU A 4 -3.26 -9.14 3.94
N SER A 5 -2.00 -9.19 4.39
CA SER A 5 -1.63 -8.85 5.77
C SER A 5 -1.75 -7.37 6.09
N THR A 6 -1.69 -6.49 5.08
CA THR A 6 -1.79 -5.04 5.25
C THR A 6 -3.18 -4.48 5.00
N ARG A 7 -4.15 -5.31 4.60
CA ARG A 7 -5.52 -4.88 4.29
C ARG A 7 -6.15 -4.03 5.40
N GLY A 8 -6.09 -4.49 6.66
CA GLY A 8 -6.69 -3.74 7.79
C GLY A 8 -6.02 -2.39 8.03
N ALA A 9 -4.71 -2.29 7.82
CA ALA A 9 -3.99 -1.01 7.89
C ALA A 9 -4.41 -0.06 6.77
N LEU A 10 -4.56 -0.57 5.53
CA LEU A 10 -5.01 0.22 4.38
C LEU A 10 -6.46 0.72 4.57
N GLU A 11 -7.35 -0.11 5.09
CA GLU A 11 -8.72 0.27 5.44
C GLU A 11 -8.73 1.37 6.51
N THR A 12 -7.83 1.29 7.50
CA THR A 12 -7.66 2.32 8.53
C THR A 12 -7.15 3.64 7.95
N CYS A 13 -6.14 3.59 7.07
CA CYS A 13 -5.63 4.76 6.35
C CYS A 13 -6.74 5.48 5.58
N TYR A 14 -7.53 4.71 4.81
CA TYR A 14 -8.65 5.25 4.05
C TYR A 14 -9.70 5.88 4.95
N GLY A 15 -10.15 5.16 5.98
CA GLY A 15 -11.16 5.66 6.92
C GLY A 15 -10.72 6.93 7.65
N ALA A 16 -9.44 7.03 8.03
CA ALA A 16 -8.89 8.24 8.65
C ALA A 16 -8.87 9.42 7.66
N ALA A 17 -8.38 9.20 6.43
CA ALA A 17 -8.28 10.23 5.41
C ALA A 17 -9.67 10.71 4.92
N ALA A 18 -10.62 9.79 4.77
CA ALA A 18 -12.00 10.11 4.38
C ALA A 18 -12.71 10.94 5.46
N ARG A 19 -12.57 10.56 6.74
CA ARG A 19 -13.10 11.34 7.87
C ARG A 19 -12.48 12.73 7.95
N ALA A 20 -11.17 12.84 7.80
CA ALA A 20 -10.46 14.13 7.84
C ALA A 20 -10.87 15.05 6.67
N ALA A 21 -11.12 14.48 5.50
CA ALA A 21 -11.54 15.22 4.31
C ALA A 21 -13.06 15.51 4.26
N GLY A 22 -13.84 14.95 5.19
CA GLY A 22 -15.30 15.08 5.18
C GLY A 22 -15.98 14.46 3.95
N ARG A 23 -15.30 13.55 3.25
CA ARG A 23 -15.79 12.90 2.02
C ARG A 23 -15.33 11.46 1.95
N ASP A 24 -16.24 10.58 1.54
CA ASP A 24 -16.01 9.15 1.37
C ASP A 24 -16.29 8.79 -0.11
N GLN A 25 -15.23 8.73 -0.91
CA GLN A 25 -15.33 8.56 -2.35
C GLN A 25 -14.44 7.42 -2.83
N ALA A 26 -14.95 6.63 -3.77
CA ALA A 26 -14.15 5.60 -4.42
C ALA A 26 -12.86 6.18 -4.98
N SER A 27 -11.76 5.51 -4.71
CA SER A 27 -10.43 5.95 -5.11
C SER A 27 -9.57 4.75 -5.41
N GLY A 28 -8.64 4.88 -6.36
CA GLY A 28 -7.68 3.84 -6.67
C GLY A 28 -6.31 4.44 -6.91
N THR A 29 -5.27 3.67 -6.58
CA THR A 29 -3.89 4.00 -6.90
C THR A 29 -3.12 2.75 -7.33
N THR A 30 -2.00 2.99 -7.99
CA THR A 30 -0.99 1.98 -8.23
C THR A 30 0.13 2.20 -7.21
N ALA A 31 0.50 1.13 -6.52
CA ALA A 31 1.66 1.09 -5.64
C ALA A 31 2.70 0.11 -6.19
N THR A 32 3.93 0.56 -6.33
CA THR A 32 5.07 -0.29 -6.67
C THR A 32 5.88 -0.51 -5.40
N VAL A 33 6.13 -1.76 -5.06
CA VAL A 33 6.93 -2.17 -3.91
C VAL A 33 8.09 -3.00 -4.42
N VAL A 34 9.30 -2.60 -4.06
CA VAL A 34 10.53 -3.34 -4.37
C VAL A 34 10.91 -4.14 -3.15
N TYR A 35 11.09 -5.44 -3.33
CA TYR A 35 11.58 -6.34 -2.29
C TYR A 35 13.03 -6.74 -2.56
N ASP A 36 13.87 -6.72 -1.53
CA ASP A 36 15.24 -7.20 -1.57
C ASP A 36 15.32 -8.75 -1.59
N PRO A 37 16.51 -9.34 -1.78
CA PRO A 37 16.68 -10.80 -1.75
C PRO A 37 16.31 -11.46 -0.41
N ASP A 38 16.27 -10.70 0.69
CA ASP A 38 15.82 -11.18 2.01
C ASP A 38 14.28 -11.15 2.15
N GLY A 39 13.58 -10.62 1.14
CA GLY A 39 12.13 -10.47 1.11
C GLY A 39 11.62 -9.26 1.90
N LYS A 40 12.49 -8.34 2.30
CA LYS A 40 12.12 -7.06 2.93
C LYS A 40 11.87 -6.01 1.88
N VAL A 41 11.05 -5.02 2.21
CA VAL A 41 10.83 -3.87 1.34
C VAL A 41 12.09 -3.00 1.32
N SER A 42 12.56 -2.67 0.12
CA SER A 42 13.68 -1.74 -0.10
C SER A 42 13.21 -0.41 -0.68
N SER A 43 12.05 -0.36 -1.33
CA SER A 43 11.44 0.86 -1.83
C SER A 43 9.92 0.72 -1.97
N VAL A 44 9.21 1.82 -1.72
CA VAL A 44 7.75 1.94 -1.93
C VAL A 44 7.47 3.22 -2.68
N ASN A 45 6.81 3.10 -3.83
CA ASN A 45 6.26 4.22 -4.56
C ASN A 45 4.74 4.09 -4.63
N VAL A 46 4.01 5.11 -4.19
CA VAL A 46 2.55 5.16 -4.24
C VAL A 46 2.17 6.40 -5.03
N ALA A 47 1.40 6.22 -6.11
CA ALA A 47 0.93 7.37 -6.87
C ALA A 47 0.01 8.25 -5.99
N PRO A 48 0.02 9.59 -6.19
CA PRO A 48 -0.79 10.50 -5.40
C PRO A 48 -2.26 10.09 -5.35
N LEU A 49 -2.87 10.23 -4.17
CA LEU A 49 -4.27 9.92 -3.92
C LEU A 49 -5.07 11.22 -3.67
N PRO A 50 -6.37 11.24 -4.02
CA PRO A 50 -7.21 12.44 -3.89
C PRO A 50 -7.53 12.80 -2.42
N LEU A 51 -7.31 11.87 -1.48
CA LEU A 51 -7.50 12.13 -0.06
C LEU A 51 -6.16 12.56 0.57
N PRO A 52 -6.08 13.75 1.20
CA PRO A 52 -4.87 14.23 1.85
C PRO A 52 -4.34 13.22 2.87
N GLY A 53 -3.02 13.00 2.89
CA GLY A 53 -2.36 12.06 3.81
C GLY A 53 -2.58 10.57 3.50
N LEU A 54 -3.47 10.22 2.57
CA LEU A 54 -3.74 8.81 2.26
C LEU A 54 -2.55 8.12 1.60
N ALA A 55 -1.94 8.77 0.60
CA ALA A 55 -0.78 8.20 -0.11
C ALA A 55 0.39 7.92 0.84
N GLU A 56 0.63 8.82 1.80
CA GLU A 56 1.67 8.66 2.81
C GLU A 56 1.35 7.54 3.80
N CYS A 57 0.11 7.46 4.29
CA CYS A 57 -0.31 6.37 5.17
C CYS A 57 -0.22 4.99 4.48
N VAL A 58 -0.62 4.92 3.20
CA VAL A 58 -0.48 3.71 2.37
C VAL A 58 1.00 3.35 2.20
N ASN A 59 1.86 4.34 1.91
CA ASN A 59 3.30 4.13 1.79
C ASN A 59 3.89 3.51 3.07
N GLN A 60 3.62 4.14 4.23
CA GLN A 60 4.07 3.64 5.53
C GLN A 60 3.53 2.24 5.88
N SER A 61 2.30 1.94 5.46
CA SER A 61 1.70 0.61 5.66
C SER A 61 2.37 -0.45 4.79
N LEU A 62 2.71 -0.11 3.54
CA LEU A 62 3.38 -1.02 2.61
C LEU A 62 4.84 -1.28 3.03
N TRP A 63 5.53 -0.34 3.66
CA TRP A 63 6.87 -0.58 4.23
C TRP A 63 6.92 -1.73 5.25
N ARG A 64 5.78 -2.11 5.83
CA ARG A 64 5.68 -3.22 6.80
C ARG A 64 5.42 -4.57 6.14
N THR A 65 5.20 -4.62 4.82
CA THR A 65 5.04 -5.90 4.13
C THR A 65 6.37 -6.63 4.03
N ARG A 66 6.28 -7.95 3.86
CA ARG A 66 7.42 -8.79 3.52
C ARG A 66 6.94 -9.89 2.58
N LEU A 67 7.81 -10.35 1.70
CA LEU A 67 7.55 -11.58 0.97
C LEU A 67 7.62 -12.76 1.95
N ARG A 68 6.69 -13.72 1.78
CA ARG A 68 6.70 -14.96 2.56
C ARG A 68 7.76 -15.93 2.04
N GLU A 69 7.90 -15.97 0.72
CA GLU A 69 8.93 -16.72 0.02
C GLU A 69 9.98 -15.71 -0.43
N ARG A 70 11.25 -16.00 -0.14
CA ARG A 70 12.35 -15.15 -0.58
C ARG A 70 12.46 -15.25 -2.10
N PRO A 71 12.79 -14.14 -2.79
CA PRO A 71 13.15 -14.21 -4.19
C PRO A 71 14.30 -15.19 -4.41
N ASP A 72 14.18 -16.09 -5.38
CA ASP A 72 15.25 -17.03 -5.72
C ASP A 72 16.48 -16.30 -6.32
N THR A 73 16.26 -15.12 -6.89
CA THR A 73 17.32 -14.28 -7.47
C THR A 73 17.01 -12.79 -7.36
N GLY A 74 17.89 -12.02 -6.71
CA GLY A 74 17.89 -10.56 -6.78
C GLY A 74 16.71 -9.87 -6.08
N SER A 75 16.40 -8.65 -6.54
CA SER A 75 15.26 -7.86 -6.05
C SER A 75 14.04 -8.07 -6.94
N VAL A 76 12.85 -7.95 -6.36
CA VAL A 76 11.56 -8.14 -7.06
C VAL A 76 10.76 -6.85 -7.03
N ASP A 77 10.40 -6.35 -8.22
CA ASP A 77 9.44 -5.27 -8.40
C ASP A 77 8.01 -5.82 -8.44
N ALA A 78 7.21 -5.48 -7.43
CA ALA A 78 5.81 -5.88 -7.35
C ALA A 78 4.89 -4.65 -7.50
N THR A 79 4.09 -4.66 -8.56
CA THR A 79 3.09 -3.61 -8.80
C THR A 79 1.72 -4.07 -8.34
N PHE A 80 1.08 -3.27 -7.50
CA PHE A 80 -0.22 -3.54 -6.91
C PHE A 80 -1.21 -2.44 -7.26
N ARG A 81 -2.42 -2.85 -7.66
CA ARG A 81 -3.55 -1.95 -7.78
C ARG A 81 -4.33 -1.97 -6.47
N ILE A 82 -4.42 -0.83 -5.81
CA ILE A 82 -5.18 -0.65 -4.58
C ILE A 82 -6.45 0.11 -4.94
N VAL A 83 -7.61 -0.45 -4.61
CA VAL A 83 -8.92 0.17 -4.85
C VAL A 83 -9.63 0.29 -3.51
N PHE A 84 -9.99 1.52 -3.16
CA PHE A 84 -10.82 1.87 -2.04
C PHE A 84 -12.25 2.07 -2.52
N THR A 85 -13.17 1.35 -1.90
CA THR A 85 -14.60 1.45 -2.18
C THR A 85 -15.30 1.81 -0.87
N PRO A 86 -16.02 2.95 -0.82
CA PRO A 86 -16.90 3.30 0.29
C PRO A 86 -17.87 2.15 0.55
N ARG A 87 -18.22 1.92 1.82
CA ARG A 87 -19.26 0.96 2.19
C ARG A 87 -20.60 1.64 2.36
#